data_AF-A0AAW6JR86-F1
#
_entry.id   AF-A0AAW6JR86-F1
#
_cell.length_a   1.000
_cell.length_b   1.000
_cell.length_c   1.000
_cell.angle_alpha   90.00
_cell.angle_beta   90.00
_cell.angle_gamma   90.00
#
_symmetry.space_group_name_H-M   'P 1'
#
loop_
_entity.id
_entity.type
_entity.pdbx_description
1 polymer ?
#
loop_
_entity_poly.entity_id
_entity_poly.type
_entity_poly.pdbx_seq_one_letter_code
_entity_poly.pdbx_strand_id
1 'polypeptide(L)' 'MIKLGAIIGILIDPDEETVTVYRHQGELTILNNGDILTLPELFPGWELAVSELWTPIFTQEEIEGLTGDKGIEEKN' A
#
# COMPACT_ATOMS: atom_id res chain seq x y z
N MET A 1 -18.40 -14.38 -1.85
CA MET A 1 -18.31 -15.50 -2.82
C MET A 1 -17.99 -14.95 -4.20
N ILE A 2 -16.80 -15.22 -4.71
CA ILE A 2 -16.41 -14.85 -6.08
C ILE A 2 -16.98 -15.89 -7.04
N LYS A 3 -17.83 -15.48 -7.99
CA LYS A 3 -18.69 -16.38 -8.78
C LYS A 3 -18.27 -16.58 -10.25
N LEU A 4 -17.32 -15.81 -10.78
CA LEU A 4 -17.01 -15.75 -12.23
C LEU A 4 -15.53 -16.04 -12.54
N GLY A 5 -15.00 -17.18 -12.10
CA GLY A 5 -13.66 -17.65 -12.47
C GLY A 5 -12.48 -16.94 -11.80
N ALA A 6 -12.71 -15.82 -11.11
CA ALA A 6 -11.70 -15.20 -10.27
C ALA A 6 -11.43 -16.07 -9.01
N ILE A 7 -10.14 -16.36 -8.79
CA ILE A 7 -9.64 -17.27 -7.75
C ILE A 7 -9.42 -16.49 -6.44
N ILE A 8 -8.94 -15.24 -6.56
CA ILE A 8 -8.73 -14.29 -5.47
C ILE A 8 -9.31 -12.94 -5.88
N GLY A 9 -9.94 -12.25 -4.94
CA GLY A 9 -10.36 -10.85 -5.04
C GLY A 9 -9.69 -10.04 -3.93
N ILE A 10 -9.31 -8.80 -4.23
CA ILE A 10 -8.66 -7.90 -3.28
C ILE A 10 -9.47 -6.61 -3.26
N LEU A 11 -9.88 -6.19 -2.07
CA LEU A 11 -10.44 -4.87 -1.81
C LEU A 11 -9.37 -4.06 -1.09
N ILE A 12 -9.04 -2.89 -1.65
CA ILE A 12 -8.10 -1.94 -1.06
C ILE A 12 -8.93 -0.76 -0.58
N ASP A 13 -8.92 -0.51 0.72
CA ASP A 13 -9.58 0.63 1.34
C ASP A 13 -8.51 1.65 1.78
N PRO A 14 -8.31 2.74 1.01
CA PRO A 14 -7.30 3.73 1.34
C PRO A 14 -7.69 4.66 2.49
N ASP A 15 -8.97 4.78 2.84
CA ASP A 15 -9.40 5.64 3.95
C ASP A 15 -9.09 4.98 5.30
N GLU A 16 -9.26 3.65 5.35
CA GLU A 16 -8.95 2.82 6.53
C GLU A 16 -7.54 2.21 6.47
N GLU A 17 -6.80 2.40 5.37
CA GLU A 17 -5.49 1.79 5.11
C GLU A 17 -5.48 0.26 5.29
N THR A 18 -6.54 -0.40 4.81
CA THR A 18 -6.70 -1.86 4.91
C THR A 18 -6.77 -2.56 3.56
N VAL A 19 -6.37 -3.84 3.56
CA VAL A 19 -6.50 -4.74 2.42
C VAL A 19 -7.32 -5.95 2.84
N THR A 20 -8.42 -6.19 2.13
CA THR A 20 -9.26 -7.37 2.35
C THR A 20 -9.10 -8.37 1.21
N VAL A 21 -8.71 -9.60 1.56
CA VAL A 21 -8.51 -10.70 0.62
C VAL A 21 -9.69 -11.66 0.67
N TYR A 22 -10.34 -11.84 -0.48
CA TYR A 22 -11.42 -12.78 -0.70
C TYR A 22 -10.87 -13.99 -1.46
N ARG A 23 -10.82 -15.15 -0.80
CA ARG A 23 -10.45 -16.43 -1.44
C ARG A 23 -11.70 -17.21 -1.81
N HIS A 24 -11.67 -17.91 -2.95
CA HIS A 24 -12.83 -18.65 -3.45
C HIS A 24 -13.39 -19.69 -2.46
N GLN A 25 -12.52 -20.36 -1.69
CA GLN A 25 -12.89 -21.39 -0.70
C GLN A 25 -12.41 -21.04 0.73
N GLY A 26 -12.17 -19.77 1.01
CA GLY A 26 -11.54 -19.35 2.27
C GLY A 26 -12.37 -18.34 3.04
N GLU A 27 -11.94 -18.14 4.28
CA GLU A 27 -12.38 -17.02 5.09
C GLU A 27 -11.78 -15.72 4.53
N LEU A 28 -12.53 -14.64 4.73
CA LEU A 28 -12.09 -13.30 4.39
C LEU A 28 -10.94 -12.91 5.32
N THR A 29 -9.84 -12.40 4.77
CA THR A 29 -8.71 -11.92 5.56
C THR A 29 -8.61 -10.42 5.44
N ILE A 30 -8.69 -9.70 6.55
CA ILE A 30 -8.40 -8.26 6.62
C ILE A 30 -6.97 -8.10 7.09
N LEU A 31 -6.20 -7.31 6.35
CA LEU A 31 -4.82 -6.97 6.65
C LEU A 31 -4.73 -5.46 6.87
N ASN A 32 -3.98 -5.07 7.89
CA ASN A 32 -3.74 -3.69 8.27
C ASN A 32 -2.27 -3.34 8.04
N ASN A 33 -1.91 -2.08 8.28
CA ASN A 33 -0.50 -1.69 8.34
C ASN A 33 0.27 -2.53 9.37
N GLY A 34 1.44 -3.02 8.96
CA GLY A 34 2.26 -3.96 9.73
C GLY A 34 2.07 -5.42 9.35
N ASP A 35 0.98 -5.75 8.64
CA ASP A 35 0.79 -7.07 8.05
C ASP A 35 1.47 -7.20 6.67
N ILE A 36 1.68 -8.45 6.25
CA ILE A 36 2.22 -8.81 4.93
C ILE A 36 1.14 -9.49 4.11
N LEU A 37 0.83 -8.93 2.94
CA LEU A 37 0.00 -9.56 1.94
C LEU A 37 0.80 -10.66 1.23
N THR A 38 0.30 -11.88 1.35
CA THR A 38 0.82 -13.06 0.63
C THR A 38 -0.29 -13.71 -0.19
N LEU A 39 0.02 -14.16 -1.40
CA LEU A 39 -0.91 -14.84 -2.30
C LEU A 39 -0.29 -16.15 -2.82
N PRO A 40 0.05 -17.12 -1.95
CA PRO A 40 0.81 -18.31 -2.33
C PRO A 40 0.13 -19.16 -3.43
N GLU A 41 -1.19 -19.04 -3.57
CA GLU A 41 -1.98 -19.77 -4.57
C GLU A 41 -1.81 -19.22 -5.99
N LEU A 42 -1.36 -17.96 -6.13
CA LEU A 42 -1.11 -17.30 -7.40
C LEU A 42 0.38 -16.97 -7.61
N PHE A 43 1.05 -16.51 -6.56
CA PHE A 43 2.42 -16.02 -6.56
C PHE A 43 3.21 -16.63 -5.38
N PRO A 44 3.75 -17.85 -5.52
CA PRO A 44 4.54 -18.49 -4.48
C PRO A 44 5.77 -17.66 -4.09
N GLY A 45 5.93 -17.38 -2.80
CA GLY A 45 7.07 -16.63 -2.25
C GLY A 45 7.02 -15.12 -2.49
N TRP A 46 5.95 -14.59 -3.08
CA TRP A 46 5.74 -13.15 -3.18
C TRP A 46 5.17 -12.59 -1.86
N GLU A 47 5.70 -11.45 -1.44
CA GLU A 47 5.35 -10.74 -0.22
C GLU A 47 5.24 -9.24 -0.52
N LEU A 48 4.26 -8.58 0.10
CA LEU A 48 4.10 -7.14 0.06
C LEU A 48 3.64 -6.65 1.42
N ALA A 49 4.41 -5.77 2.07
CA ALA A 49 3.95 -5.13 3.29
C ALA A 49 2.77 -4.19 2.97
N VAL A 50 1.68 -4.27 3.72
CA VAL A 50 0.47 -3.46 3.43
C VAL A 50 0.78 -1.96 3.45
N SER A 51 1.68 -1.52 4.33
CA SER A 51 2.12 -0.13 4.42
C SER A 51 2.79 0.42 3.16
N GLU A 52 3.29 -0.45 2.26
CA GLU A 52 3.89 -0.02 0.99
C GLU A 52 2.85 0.36 -0.07
N LEU A 53 1.56 0.06 0.15
CA LEU A 53 0.48 0.44 -0.77
C LEU A 53 0.11 1.93 -0.67
N TRP A 54 0.46 2.59 0.43
CA TRP A 54 0.03 3.95 0.72
C TRP A 54 1.12 4.95 0.38
N THR A 55 0.70 6.13 -0.08
CA THR A 55 1.64 7.23 -0.29
C THR A 55 2.25 7.63 1.05
N PRO A 56 3.58 7.83 1.13
CA PRO A 56 4.18 8.34 2.36
C PRO A 56 3.58 9.70 2.70
N ILE A 57 3.19 9.88 3.96
CA ILE A 57 2.82 11.20 4.50
C ILE A 57 4.11 11.90 4.86
N PHE A 58 4.42 13.00 4.16
CA PHE A 58 5.54 13.85 4.51
C PHE A 58 5.09 14.92 5.52
N THR A 59 5.92 15.15 6.52
CA THR A 59 5.80 16.31 7.39
C THR A 59 6.10 17.58 6.59
N GLN A 60 5.53 18.72 7.02
CA GLN A 60 5.82 20.02 6.42
C GLN A 60 7.32 20.34 6.40
N GLU A 61 8.05 19.92 7.44
CA GLU A 61 9.50 20.08 7.56
C GLU A 61 10.26 19.27 6.49
N GLU A 62 9.81 18.05 6.19
CA GLU A 62 10.37 17.23 5.10
C GLU A 62 10.08 17.84 3.72
N ILE A 63 8.89 18.43 3.52
CA ILE A 63 8.52 19.12 2.27
C ILE A 63 9.37 20.39 2.08
N GLU A 64 9.59 21.16 3.15
CA GLU A 64 10.42 22.36 3.14
C GLU A 64 11.89 22.04 2.88
N GLY A 65 12.41 20.96 3.49
CA GLY A 65 13.76 20.46 3.23
C GLY A 65 14.00 20.01 1.79
N LEU A 66 12.95 19.54 1.10
CA LEU A 66 13.01 19.14 -0.31
C LEU A 66 12.88 20.33 -1.30
N THR A 67 12.27 21.44 -0.87
CA THR A 67 12.01 22.63 -1.71
C THR A 67 12.94 23.81 -1.43
N GLY A 68 13.79 23.70 -0.40
CA GLY A 68 14.56 24.79 0.19
C GLY A 68 15.99 25.02 -0.29
N ASP A 69 16.39 24.65 -1.52
CA ASP A 69 17.66 25.13 -2.08
C ASP A 69 17.60 25.34 -3.60
N LYS A 70 17.49 26.61 -4.02
CA LYS A 70 18.43 27.34 -4.90
C LYS A 70 17.99 28.81 -4.99
N GLY A 71 18.13 29.53 -3.89
CA GLY A 71 18.19 30.99 -3.96
C GLY A 71 19.48 31.35 -4.69
N ILE A 72 19.39 31.73 -5.97
CA ILE A 72 20.51 32.29 -6.71
C ILE A 72 20.94 33.55 -5.96
N GLU A 73 22.13 33.52 -5.35
CA GLU A 73 22.77 34.70 -4.78
C GLU A 73 22.88 35.77 -5.87
N GLU A 74 22.07 36.84 -5.77
CA GLU A 74 22.37 38.10 -6.45
C GLU A 74 23.64 38.67 -5.83
N LYS A 75 24.79 38.38 -6.46
CA LYS A 75 26.05 39.02 -6.15
C LYS A 75 26.00 40.47 -6.64
N ASN A 76 25.91 41.39 -5.68
CA ASN A 76 26.18 42.82 -5.84
C ASN A 76 27.59 43.08 -6.38
#